data_AF-A0A5C3KAF8-F1
#
_entry.id   AF-A0A5C3KAF8-F1
#
_cell.length_a   1.000
_cell.length_b   1.000
_cell.length_c   1.000
_cell.angle_alpha   90.00
_cell.angle_beta   90.00
_cell.angle_gamma   90.00
#
_symmetry.space_group_name_H-M   'P 1'
#
loop_
_entity.id
_entity.type
_entity.pdbx_description
1 polymer ?
#
loop_
_entity_poly.entity_id
_entity_poly.type
_entity_poly.pdbx_seq_one_letter_code
_entity_poly.pdbx_strand_id
1 'polypeptide(L)' 'MMEKLPFHEYHKDIQVIQILSQGKKPLRPAKTNKAFTRFGLMSQLWKYMTTCWAFDPTSWPLACDILDGR' A
#
# COMPACT_ATOMS: atom_id res chain seq x y z
N MET A 1 3.79 -10.07 4.80
CA MET A 1 2.98 -9.62 5.96
C MET A 1 3.67 -8.42 6.57
N MET A 2 3.02 -7.25 6.66
CA MET A 2 3.63 -6.06 7.28
C MET A 2 3.74 -6.26 8.79
N GLU A 3 4.84 -5.84 9.41
CA GLU A 3 5.04 -5.98 10.87
C GLU A 3 4.14 -5.02 11.68
N LYS A 4 3.63 -3.97 11.03
CA LYS A 4 2.66 -3.02 11.59
C LYS A 4 1.44 -2.93 10.67
N LEU A 5 0.29 -2.65 11.28
CA LEU A 5 -0.95 -2.40 10.54
C LEU A 5 -0.82 -1.13 9.68
N PRO A 6 -1.46 -1.08 8.49
CA PRO A 6 -1.64 0.16 7.75
C PRO A 6 -2.25 1.23 8.65
N PHE A 7 -1.79 2.47 8.52
CA PHE A 7 -2.32 3.61 9.28
C PHE A 7 -2.18 3.50 10.82
N HIS A 8 -1.26 2.66 11.32
CA HIS A 8 -1.01 2.50 12.77
C HIS A 8 -0.67 3.80 13.52
N GLU A 9 -0.30 4.87 12.82
CA GLU A 9 -0.06 6.20 13.38
C GLU A 9 -1.35 6.96 13.74
N TYR A 10 -2.52 6.46 13.32
CA TYR A 10 -3.83 7.03 13.63
C TYR A 10 -4.56 6.17 14.67
N HIS A 11 -5.13 6.82 15.68
CA HIS A 11 -5.73 6.13 16.83
C HIS A 11 -7.24 5.95 16.72
N LYS A 12 -7.88 6.56 15.71
CA LYS A 12 -9.32 6.50 15.49
C LYS A 12 -9.61 6.26 14.01
N ASP A 13 -10.60 5.41 13.74
CA ASP A 13 -11.01 5.09 12.37
C ASP A 13 -11.42 6.34 11.57
N ILE A 14 -12.05 7.33 12.22
CA ILE A 14 -12.43 8.59 11.56
C ILE A 14 -11.22 9.35 11.00
N GLN A 15 -10.05 9.27 11.67
CA GLN A 15 -8.83 9.88 11.16
C GLN A 15 -8.32 9.13 9.93
N VAL A 16 -8.41 7.79 9.93
CA VAL A 16 -8.06 6.96 8.79
C VAL A 16 -8.96 7.27 7.60
N ILE A 17 -10.28 7.34 7.80
CA ILE A 17 -11.25 7.69 6.76
C ILE A 17 -10.93 9.07 6.17
N GLN A 18 -10.70 10.08 7.01
CA GLN A 18 -10.38 11.43 6.54
C GLN A 18 -9.10 11.47 5.70
N ILE A 19 -8.08 10.71 6.07
CA ILE A 19 -6.81 10.61 5.35
C ILE A 19 -6.99 9.87 4.02
N LEU A 20 -7.78 8.79 4.00
CA LEU A 20 -8.14 8.08 2.78
C LEU A 20 -8.93 8.97 1.81
N SER A 21 -9.87 9.78 2.30
CA SER A 21 -10.61 10.76 1.49
C SER A 21 -9.71 11.83 0.87
N GLN A 22 -8.51 12.05 1.42
CA GLN A 22 -7.49 12.94 0.85
C GLN A 22 -6.57 12.23 -0.17
N GLY A 23 -6.84 10.96 -0.50
CA GLY A 23 -6.02 10.16 -1.40
C GLY A 23 -4.66 9.75 -0.81
N LYS A 24 -4.46 9.92 0.50
CA LYS A 24 -3.23 9.51 1.18
C LYS A 24 -3.19 7.99 1.33
N LYS A 25 -1.98 7.44 1.23
CA LYS A 25 -1.70 6.01 1.29
C LYS A 25 -1.00 5.66 2.61
N PRO A 26 -0.99 4.39 3.04
CA PRO A 26 -0.20 3.96 4.20
C PRO A 26 1.27 4.32 4.01
N LEU A 27 1.96 4.60 5.12
CA LEU A 27 3.40 4.78 5.10
C LEU A 27 4.09 3.53 4.54
N ARG A 28 5.03 3.73 3.60
CA ARG A 28 5.87 2.65 3.10
C ARG A 28 6.70 2.09 4.26
N PRO A 29 6.72 0.76 4.48
CA PRO A 29 7.57 0.17 5.50
C PRO A 29 9.04 0.58 5.31
N ALA A 30 9.72 0.92 6.40
CA ALA A 30 11.14 1.26 6.36
C ALA A 30 11.95 0.08 5.80
N LYS A 31 13.06 0.38 5.11
CA LYS A 31 13.94 -0.64 4.50
C LYS A 31 14.52 -1.62 5.51
N THR A 32 14.56 -1.25 6.79
CA THR A 32 15.02 -2.06 7.91
C THR A 32 13.93 -3.00 8.46
N ASN A 33 12.68 -2.81 8.06
CA ASN A 33 11.55 -3.62 8.55
C ASN A 33 11.55 -5.01 7.91
N LYS A 34 11.15 -6.04 8.66
CA LYS A 34 11.02 -7.42 8.17
C LYS A 34 10.06 -7.54 6.98
N ALA A 35 9.06 -6.67 6.88
CA ALA A 35 8.20 -6.55 5.71
C ALA A 35 9.01 -6.31 4.44
N PHE A 36 9.98 -5.40 4.49
CA PHE A 36 10.84 -5.06 3.37
C PHE A 36 11.91 -6.13 3.12
N THR A 37 12.59 -6.60 4.18
CA THR A 37 13.76 -7.49 4.05
C THR A 37 13.43 -8.97 3.89
N ARG A 38 12.32 -9.46 4.47
CA ARG A 38 11.95 -10.89 4.49
C ARG A 38 10.85 -11.25 3.51
N PHE A 39 9.87 -10.37 3.33
CA PHE A 39 8.68 -10.66 2.50
C PHE A 39 8.74 -10.03 1.11
N GLY A 40 9.89 -9.48 0.72
CA GLY A 40 10.06 -8.96 -0.62
C GLY A 40 9.09 -7.83 -0.95
N LEU A 41 8.77 -6.96 0.03
CA LEU A 41 8.10 -5.67 -0.21
C LEU A 41 9.06 -4.69 -0.89
N MET A 42 9.75 -5.22 -1.90
CA MET A 42 10.66 -4.57 -2.82
C MET A 42 9.88 -3.50 -3.59
N SER A 43 10.60 -2.61 -4.24
CA SER A 43 10.01 -1.50 -5.01
C SER A 43 8.92 -1.94 -5.98
N GLN A 44 8.98 -3.16 -6.52
CA GLN A 44 7.97 -3.68 -7.43
C GLN A 44 6.63 -4.01 -6.74
N LEU A 45 6.64 -4.76 -5.63
CA LEU A 45 5.41 -5.07 -4.90
C LEU A 45 4.77 -3.79 -4.32
N TRP A 46 5.59 -2.86 -3.83
CA TRP A 46 5.08 -1.55 -3.40
C TRP A 46 4.47 -0.77 -4.55
N LYS A 47 5.09 -0.79 -5.75
CA LYS A 47 4.55 -0.16 -6.95
C LYS A 47 3.16 -0.72 -7.27
N TYR A 48 3.00 -2.04 -7.32
CA TYR A 48 1.70 -2.67 -7.54
C TYR A 48 0.66 -2.23 -6.51
N MET A 49 0.98 -2.30 -5.21
CA MET A 49 0.07 -1.84 -4.15
C MET A 49 -0.31 -0.36 -4.33
N THR A 50 0.64 0.53 -4.63
CA THR A 50 0.32 1.95 -4.82
C THR A 50 -0.51 2.24 -6.06
N THR A 51 -0.39 1.44 -7.12
CA THR A 51 -1.24 1.53 -8.31
C THR A 51 -2.65 1.04 -8.00
N CYS A 52 -2.78 -0.12 -7.34
CA CYS A 52 -4.09 -0.65 -6.93
C CYS A 52 -4.79 0.22 -5.89
N TRP A 53 -4.05 1.03 -5.14
CA TRP A 53 -4.59 2.02 -4.19
C TRP A 53 -4.63 3.44 -4.76
N ALA A 54 -4.64 3.60 -6.08
CA ALA A 54 -4.86 4.91 -6.67
C ALA A 54 -6.23 5.46 -6.24
N PHE A 55 -6.33 6.77 -6.04
CA PHE A 55 -7.58 7.39 -5.60
C PHE A 55 -8.66 7.32 -6.69
N ASP A 56 -8.24 7.40 -7.95
CA ASP A 56 -9.11 7.24 -9.11
C ASP A 56 -9.26 5.75 -9.46
N PRO A 57 -10.47 5.17 -9.35
CA PRO A 57 -10.71 3.76 -9.67
C PRO A 57 -10.44 3.39 -11.13
N THR A 58 -10.51 4.35 -12.06
CA THR A 58 -10.25 4.09 -13.48
C THR A 58 -8.78 3.81 -13.78
N SER A 59 -7.89 4.19 -12.85
CA SER A 59 -6.45 3.94 -12.95
C SER A 59 -6.01 2.61 -12.35
N TRP A 60 -6.95 1.82 -11.80
CA TRP A 60 -6.63 0.52 -11.22
C TRP A 60 -6.31 -0.49 -12.32
N PRO A 61 -5.23 -1.26 -12.17
CA PRO A 61 -4.96 -2.36 -13.08
C PRO A 61 -6.01 -3.45 -12.89
N LEU A 62 -6.29 -4.20 -13.95
CA LEU A 62 -7.03 -5.44 -13.81
C LEU A 62 -6.18 -6.45 -13.03
N ALA A 63 -6.84 -7.41 -12.38
CA ALA A 63 -6.12 -8.46 -11.68
C ALA A 63 -5.16 -9.22 -12.61
N CYS A 64 -5.56 -9.44 -13.87
CA CYS A 64 -4.72 -10.07 -14.89
C CYS A 64 -3.46 -9.25 -15.18
N ASP A 65 -3.56 -7.92 -15.29
CA ASP A 65 -2.42 -7.04 -15.58
C ASP A 65 -1.33 -7.13 -14.49
N ILE A 66 -1.71 -7.41 -13.25
CA ILE A 66 -0.79 -7.61 -12.13
C ILE A 66 -0.08 -8.96 -12.22
N LEU A 67 -0.78 -9.99 -12.69
CA LEU A 67 -0.26 -11.36 -12.79
C LEU A 67 0.60 -11.58 -14.04
N ASP A 68 0.30 -10.87 -15.13
CA ASP A 68 0.99 -10.98 -16.42
C ASP A 68 2.27 -10.13 -16.50
N GLY A 69 2.49 -9.23 -15.53
CA GLY A 69 3.70 -8.41 -15.41
C GLY A 69 4.93 -9.24 -14.97
N ARG A 70 5.59 -9.89 -15.94
CA ARG A 70 6.95 -10.45 -15.81
C ARG A 70 7.99 -9.38 -15.49
#